data_AF-A0A8T6S338-F1
#
_entry.id   AF-A0A8T6S338-F1
#
_cell.length_a   1.000
_cell.length_b   1.000
_cell.length_c   1.000
_cell.angle_alpha   90.00
_cell.angle_beta   90.00
_cell.angle_gamma   90.00
#
_symmetry.space_group_name_H-M   'P 1'
#
loop_
_entity.id
_entity.type
_entity.pdbx_description
1 polymer ?
#
loop_
_entity_poly.entity_id
_entity_poly.type
_entity_poly.pdbx_seq_one_letter_code
_entity_poly.pdbx_strand_id
1 'polypeptide(L)' 'MDHNRFCKEVMEIEPNIRFTGILSRNGTLVASERKDEVESLLNDEETKMSFHYATQRWDLEEI' A
#
# COMPACT_ATOMS: atom_id res chain seq x y z
N MET A 1 -7.83 -6.41 14.06
CA MET A 1 -7.68 -7.23 12.84
C MET A 1 -6.20 -7.42 12.62
N ASP A 2 -5.74 -8.59 12.17
CA ASP A 2 -4.34 -8.78 11.79
C ASP A 2 -4.14 -8.20 10.38
N HIS A 3 -3.61 -6.98 10.33
CA HIS A 3 -3.44 -6.24 9.09
C HIS A 3 -2.39 -6.87 8.16
N ASN A 4 -1.35 -7.49 8.71
CA ASN A 4 -0.33 -8.18 7.91
C ASN A 4 -0.92 -9.41 7.23
N ARG A 5 -1.69 -10.20 7.98
CA ARG A 5 -2.40 -11.36 7.41
C ARG A 5 -3.35 -10.94 6.30
N PHE A 6 -4.09 -9.84 6.47
CA PHE A 6 -5.00 -9.34 5.45
C PHE A 6 -4.27 -8.92 4.17
N CYS A 7 -3.17 -8.16 4.29
CA CYS A 7 -2.34 -7.80 3.13
C CYS A 7 -1.87 -9.03 2.36
N LYS A 8 -1.46 -10.09 3.09
CA LYS A 8 -1.09 -11.37 2.48
C LYS A 8 -2.25 -12.05 1.76
N GLU A 9 -3.43 -12.13 2.38
CA GLU A 9 -4.62 -12.71 1.75
C GLU A 9 -5.01 -11.97 0.46
N VAL A 10 -4.88 -10.64 0.42
CA VAL A 10 -5.12 -9.84 -0.81
C VAL A 10 -4.11 -10.18 -1.91
N MET A 11 -2.84 -10.37 -1.57
CA MET A 11 -1.81 -10.80 -2.52
C MET A 11 -2.09 -12.20 -3.10
N GLU A 12 -2.73 -13.08 -2.34
CA GLU A 12 -3.10 -14.43 -2.77
C GLU A 12 -4.33 -14.45 -3.71
N ILE A 13 -5.22 -13.44 -3.63
CA ILE A 13 -6.41 -13.34 -4.47
C ILE A 13 -6.05 -13.01 -5.94
N GLU A 14 -5.14 -12.05 -6.16
CA GLU A 14 -4.71 -11.65 -7.51
C GLU A 14 -3.18 -11.77 -7.62
N PRO A 15 -2.69 -12.83 -8.27
CA PRO A 15 -1.26 -13.11 -8.39
C PRO A 15 -0.46 -12.00 -9.09
N ASN A 16 -1.08 -11.08 -9.83
CA ASN A 16 -0.36 -9.99 -10.48
C ASN A 16 -0.12 -8.78 -9.57
N ILE A 17 -0.74 -8.72 -8.38
CA ILE A 17 -0.45 -7.67 -7.42
C ILE A 17 0.99 -7.82 -6.92
N ARG A 18 1.75 -6.72 -6.97
CA ARG A 18 3.16 -6.66 -6.55
C ARG A 18 3.33 -6.18 -5.11
N PHE A 19 2.34 -5.43 -4.62
CA PHE A 19 2.36 -4.77 -3.31
C PHE A 19 0.92 -4.57 -2.82
N THR A 20 0.69 -4.80 -1.54
CA THR A 20 -0.51 -4.38 -0.82
C THR A 20 -0.11 -3.60 0.42
N GLY A 21 -0.96 -2.67 0.83
CA GLY A 21 -0.71 -1.87 2.02
C GLY A 21 -1.99 -1.31 2.61
N ILE A 22 -1.98 -1.17 3.94
CA ILE A 22 -3.02 -0.44 4.68
C ILE A 22 -2.43 0.90 5.09
N LEU A 23 -3.07 1.98 4.64
CA LEU A 23 -2.73 3.34 5.03
C LEU A 23 -3.66 3.81 6.14
N SER A 24 -3.13 4.50 7.14
CA SER A 24 -3.95 5.29 8.05
C SER A 24 -4.40 6.58 7.36
N ARG A 25 -5.40 7.26 7.95
CA ARG A 25 -5.99 8.48 7.39
C ARG A 25 -5.01 9.64 7.16
N ASN A 26 -3.86 9.63 7.84
CA ASN A 26 -2.79 10.60 7.65
C ASN A 26 -1.74 10.15 6.59
N GLY A 27 -2.02 9.08 5.84
CA GLY A 27 -1.13 8.55 4.81
C GLY A 27 0.06 7.73 5.31
N THR A 28 0.07 7.31 6.58
CA THR A 28 1.13 6.44 7.12
C THR A 28 0.83 4.97 6.79
N LEU A 29 1.83 4.23 6.32
CA LEU A 29 1.71 2.79 6.08
C LEU A 29 1.70 2.02 7.40
N VAL A 30 0.58 1.35 7.69
CA VAL A 30 0.32 0.60 8.94
C VAL A 30 0.73 -0.86 8.81
N ALA A 31 0.54 -1.43 7.62
CA ALA A 31 0.91 -2.80 7.27
C ALA A 31 1.13 -2.90 5.76
N SER A 32 1.95 -3.84 5.33
CA SER A 32 2.16 -4.10 3.91
C SER A 32 2.68 -5.50 3.65
N GLU A 33 2.40 -6.00 2.46
CA GLU A 33 2.98 -7.21 1.90
C GLU A 33 3.51 -6.90 0.50
N ARG A 34 4.66 -7.48 0.13
CA ARG A 34 5.28 -7.30 -1.18
C ARG A 34 5.85 -8.62 -1.64
N LYS A 35 5.88 -8.86 -2.96
CA LYS A 35 6.64 -9.99 -3.50
C LYS A 35 8.14 -9.75 -3.33
N ASP A 36 8.82 -10.63 -2.59
CA ASP A 36 10.27 -10.58 -2.36
C ASP A 36 11.08 -10.58 -3.66
N GLU A 37 10.58 -11.24 -4.69
CA GLU A 37 11.26 -11.39 -5.99
C GLU A 37 11.11 -10.16 -6.91
N VAL A 38 10.37 -9.13 -6.49
CA VAL A 38 10.08 -7.95 -7.31
C VAL A 38 10.77 -6.72 -6.75
N GLU A 39 11.75 -6.23 -7.52
CA GLU A 39 12.42 -4.97 -7.22
C GLU A 39 11.41 -3.80 -7.18
N SER A 40 11.57 -2.93 -6.19
CA SER A 40 10.71 -1.75 -6.07
C SER A 40 11.00 -0.78 -7.20
N LEU A 41 9.94 -0.31 -7.87
CA LEU A 41 10.05 0.73 -8.89
C LEU A 41 10.40 2.11 -8.30
N LEU A 42 10.08 2.30 -7.02
CA LEU A 42 10.25 3.54 -6.28
C LEU A 42 11.19 3.30 -5.11
N ASN A 43 12.03 4.27 -4.81
CA ASN A 43 12.78 4.30 -3.56
C ASN A 43 11.86 4.62 -2.36
N ASP A 44 12.41 4.59 -1.15
CA ASP A 44 11.62 4.77 0.08
C ASP A 44 10.94 6.15 0.17
N GLU A 45 11.61 7.22 -0.28
CA GLU A 45 11.03 8.56 -0.27
C GLU A 45 9.94 8.71 -1.32
N GLU A 46 10.19 8.23 -2.53
CA GLU A 46 9.21 8.21 -3.62
C GLU A 46 7.97 7.39 -3.26
N THR A 47 8.17 6.27 -2.56
CA THR A 47 7.10 5.41 -2.06
C THR A 47 6.24 6.15 -1.03
N LYS A 48 6.85 6.83 -0.06
CA LYS A 48 6.11 7.65 0.93
C LYS A 48 5.31 8.77 0.24
N MET A 49 5.91 9.45 -0.73
CA MET A 49 5.23 10.49 -1.49
C MET A 49 4.05 9.94 -2.30
N SER A 50 4.20 8.75 -2.89
CA SER A 50 3.11 8.07 -3.59
C SER A 50 1.90 7.82 -2.68
N PHE A 51 2.13 7.34 -1.45
CA PHE A 51 1.05 7.13 -0.47
C PHE A 51 0.43 8.45 0.00
N HIS A 52 1.24 9.49 0.20
CA HIS A 52 0.74 10.82 0.56
C HIS A 52 -0.23 11.36 -0.48
N TYR A 53 0.15 11.32 -1.77
CA TYR A 53 -0.72 11.79 -2.86
C TYR A 53 -1.95 10.90 -3.06
N ALA A 54 -1.83 9.58 -2.89
CA ALA A 54 -2.98 8.68 -2.94
C ALA A 54 -4.01 9.02 -1.86
N THR A 55 -3.55 9.34 -0.64
CA THR A 55 -4.41 9.73 0.48
C THR A 55 -5.09 11.08 0.21
N GLN A 56 -4.33 12.08 -0.26
CA GLN A 56 -4.91 13.38 -0.62
C GLN A 56 -5.98 13.26 -1.72
N ARG A 57 -5.73 12.42 -2.74
CA ARG A 57 -6.71 12.18 -3.80
C ARG A 57 -8.00 11.57 -3.26
N TRP A 58 -7.88 10.57 -2.37
CA TRP A 58 -9.04 9.96 -1.74
C TRP A 58 -9.87 10.99 -0.97
N ASP A 59 -9.24 11.83 -0.16
CA ASP A 59 -9.94 12.87 0.62
C ASP A 59 -10.65 13.90 -0.28
N LEU A 60 -10.13 14.15 -1.49
CA LEU A 60 -10.76 15.05 -2.47
C LEU A 60 -11.95 14.41 -3.19
N GLU A 61 -12.00 13.08 -3.29
CA GLU A 61 -13.11 12.32 -3.89
C GLU A 61 -14.29 12.13 -2.91
N GLU A 62 -14.11 12.40 -1.61
CA GLU A 62 -15.18 12.38 -0.59
C GLU A 62 -15.97 13.71 -0.48
N ILE A 63 -15.85 14.62 -1.45
CA ILE A 63 -16.61 15.89 -1.53
C ILE A 63 -17.77 15.80 -2.52
#